data_AF-A2GMN0-F1
#
_entry.id   AF-A2GMN0-F1
#
_cell.length_a   1.000
_cell.length_b   1.000
_cell.length_c   1.000
_cell.angle_alpha   90.00
_cell.angle_beta   90.00
_cell.angle_gamma   90.00
#
_symmetry.space_group_name_H-M   'P 1'
#
loop_
_entity.id
_entity.type
_entity.pdbx_description
1 polymer ?
#
loop_
_entity_poly.entity_id
_entity_poly.type
_entity_poly.pdbx_seq_one_letter_code
_entity_poly.pdbx_strand_id
1 'polypeptide(L)'
;MLTSVSYPVRNICRSKLPLAKTGMTLLQDGDLSKGTAFTKEERDHLNLRGLLPYKVFTKDEQAARIRRQFELMPTPLLKYIFLANEREKNSQSFWRFLFTHPPEETMPVLYTPTVGEACQKWATHRQSYRGIYITPEDSGKIKDILHNYPRQDIRCIVVTDAGRILGLGDLGASGLGIPVGKLMLYTLIGQVNPDQTLPVQLDMGTDRKEILADPLYHGWRHPRIRGPAHTKFVEEFVAAVKEVFGETCLVQFEDFEMETAFTLLDHFRWRCNCFNDDIEGTAAVAAATLASATHMEGVPDLKNQKIIFIGAGSAATGIANLIVDMAVSRGGITKEQAYKNIIMFDHKGMVHAGRKDLYDFNKPYMHNMEVYGSVLEGVKK
;
A
#
# COMPACT_ATOMS: atom_id res chain seq x y z
N MET A 1 10.53 17.58 21.36
CA MET A 1 11.94 17.16 21.51
C MET A 1 12.17 15.91 20.67
N LEU A 2 12.50 16.08 19.38
CA LEU A 2 13.01 15.01 18.51
C LEU A 2 14.47 15.35 18.22
N THR A 3 15.29 15.27 19.26
CA THR A 3 16.73 15.47 19.18
C THR A 3 17.40 14.13 18.94
N SER A 4 18.23 14.07 17.90
CA SER A 4 19.14 12.99 17.51
C SER A 4 18.52 11.77 16.80
N VAL A 5 18.18 11.93 15.52
CA VAL A 5 18.25 10.80 14.56
C VAL A 5 19.71 10.61 14.16
N SER A 6 20.55 10.24 15.12
CA SER A 6 21.92 9.79 14.89
C SER A 6 21.95 8.27 14.92
N TYR A 7 21.88 7.69 13.70
CA TYR A 7 22.15 6.31 13.27
C TYR A 7 20.97 5.29 13.26
N PRO A 8 20.89 4.40 12.22
CA PRO A 8 21.80 4.19 11.09
C PRO A 8 21.12 4.35 9.71
N VAL A 9 21.24 5.52 9.08
CA VAL A 9 20.97 5.69 7.62
C VAL A 9 22.04 4.98 6.76
N ARG A 10 22.87 4.09 7.34
CA ARG A 10 24.13 3.66 6.73
C ARG A 10 24.14 2.33 6.00
N ASN A 11 23.11 1.48 6.04
CA ASN A 11 23.19 0.18 5.33
C ASN A 11 21.86 -0.31 4.73
N ILE A 12 20.93 0.57 4.40
CA ILE A 12 19.61 0.16 3.86
C ILE A 12 19.69 -0.25 2.38
N CYS A 13 20.68 0.20 1.62
CA CYS A 13 20.92 -0.23 0.23
C CYS A 13 22.34 -0.80 0.08
N ARG A 14 22.55 -2.07 0.43
CA ARG A 14 23.75 -2.81 0.02
C ARG A 14 23.36 -3.81 -1.05
N SER A 15 23.12 -3.32 -2.27
CA SER A 15 23.06 -4.21 -3.42
C SER A 15 24.47 -4.76 -3.69
N LYS A 16 24.64 -6.07 -3.56
CA LYS A 16 25.79 -6.79 -4.11
C LYS A 16 25.39 -7.24 -5.51
N LEU A 17 26.02 -6.70 -6.55
CA LEU A 17 25.80 -7.16 -7.91
C LEU A 17 26.94 -8.10 -8.37
N PRO A 18 26.62 -9.13 -9.17
CA PRO A 18 27.57 -10.15 -9.62
C PRO A 18 28.57 -9.66 -10.69
N LEU A 19 28.43 -8.44 -11.20
CA LEU A 19 29.33 -7.81 -12.17
C LEU A 19 29.68 -6.38 -11.71
N ALA A 20 30.96 -6.04 -11.72
CA ALA A 20 31.42 -4.68 -11.43
C ALA A 20 31.01 -3.73 -12.57
N LYS A 21 29.86 -3.06 -12.44
CA LYS A 21 29.46 -1.99 -13.35
C LYS A 21 30.43 -0.80 -13.19
N THR A 22 30.80 -0.20 -14.32
CA THR A 22 31.68 0.99 -14.36
C THR A 22 31.20 1.98 -15.43
N GLY A 23 31.77 3.18 -15.45
CA GLY A 23 31.46 4.20 -16.46
C GLY A 23 29.98 4.57 -16.50
N MET A 24 29.45 4.77 -17.72
CA MET A 24 28.06 5.16 -17.92
C MET A 24 27.06 4.10 -17.42
N THR A 25 27.39 2.81 -17.52
CA THR A 25 26.52 1.73 -17.05
C THR A 25 26.30 1.75 -15.54
N LEU A 26 27.29 2.22 -14.77
CA LEU A 26 27.16 2.44 -13.33
C LEU A 26 26.34 3.71 -13.03
N LEU A 27 26.55 4.79 -13.79
CA LEU A 27 25.82 6.06 -13.58
C LEU A 27 24.32 5.94 -13.89
N GLN A 28 23.95 5.08 -14.84
CA GLN A 28 22.57 4.81 -15.24
C GLN A 28 21.87 3.80 -14.31
N ASP A 29 22.62 3.12 -13.44
CA ASP A 29 22.03 2.23 -12.43
C ASP A 29 21.67 3.04 -11.18
N GLY A 30 20.39 3.40 -11.05
CA GLY A 30 19.91 4.20 -9.92
C GLY A 30 20.04 3.54 -8.54
N ASP A 31 20.23 2.23 -8.47
CA ASP A 31 20.42 1.52 -7.19
C ASP A 31 21.88 1.56 -6.73
N LEU A 32 22.82 1.58 -7.66
CA LEU A 32 24.26 1.62 -7.37
C LEU A 32 24.87 3.02 -7.41
N SER A 33 24.36 3.87 -8.30
CA SER A 33 24.93 5.17 -8.58
C SER A 33 24.90 6.04 -7.32
N LYS A 34 26.06 6.63 -7.00
CA LYS A 34 26.16 7.72 -6.01
C LYS A 34 26.03 9.09 -6.69
N GLY A 35 25.88 9.13 -8.01
CA GLY A 35 25.94 10.35 -8.81
C GLY A 35 27.17 11.19 -8.47
N THR A 36 26.97 12.47 -8.16
CA THR A 36 28.08 13.39 -7.82
C THR A 36 28.75 13.12 -6.47
N ALA A 37 28.31 12.12 -5.70
CA ALA A 37 28.91 11.74 -4.42
C ALA A 37 30.02 10.67 -4.53
N PHE A 38 30.31 10.16 -5.73
CA PHE A 38 31.53 9.37 -5.95
C PHE A 38 32.77 10.22 -5.63
N THR A 39 33.69 9.68 -4.82
CA THR A 39 34.97 10.34 -4.50
C THR A 39 35.86 10.44 -5.74
N LYS A 40 36.94 11.23 -5.68
CA LYS A 40 37.87 11.32 -6.83
C LYS A 40 38.52 9.97 -7.14
N GLU A 41 38.88 9.24 -6.09
CA GLU A 41 39.48 7.90 -6.17
C GLU A 41 38.48 6.89 -6.74
N GLU A 42 37.22 6.91 -6.28
CA GLU A 42 36.17 6.08 -6.86
C GLU A 42 35.95 6.40 -8.34
N ARG A 43 36.01 7.68 -8.73
CA ARG A 43 35.84 8.08 -10.13
C ARG A 43 36.98 7.59 -11.02
N ASP A 44 38.22 7.60 -10.52
CA ASP A 44 39.37 7.04 -11.24
C ASP A 44 39.23 5.51 -11.38
N HIS A 45 38.90 4.81 -10.29
CA HIS A 45 38.79 3.34 -10.30
C HIS A 45 37.56 2.80 -11.07
N LEU A 46 36.46 3.56 -11.14
CA LEU A 46 35.21 3.12 -11.75
C LEU A 46 34.98 3.74 -13.14
N ASN A 47 36.01 4.30 -13.78
CA ASN A 47 35.94 4.93 -15.10
C ASN A 47 34.89 6.06 -15.21
N LEU A 48 34.75 6.87 -14.15
CA LEU A 48 33.78 7.98 -14.08
C LEU A 48 34.41 9.36 -14.28
N ARG A 49 35.75 9.45 -14.31
CA ARG A 49 36.45 10.72 -14.54
C ARG A 49 36.08 11.31 -15.91
N GLY A 50 35.72 12.59 -15.93
CA GLY A 50 35.20 13.27 -17.11
C GLY A 50 33.68 13.12 -17.32
N LEU A 51 33.03 12.16 -16.66
CA LEU A 51 31.58 11.96 -16.75
C LEU A 51 30.79 12.72 -15.67
N LEU A 52 31.47 13.18 -14.61
CA LEU A 52 30.86 13.91 -13.49
C LEU A 52 31.51 15.30 -13.31
N PRO A 53 30.73 16.32 -12.89
CA PRO A 53 31.26 17.65 -12.56
C PRO A 53 32.35 17.63 -11.48
N TYR A 54 33.18 18.68 -11.42
CA TYR A 54 34.35 18.76 -10.54
C TYR A 54 34.03 18.51 -9.05
N LYS A 55 32.98 19.15 -8.52
CA LYS A 55 32.63 19.06 -7.10
C LYS A 55 32.21 17.63 -6.73
N VAL A 56 32.77 17.10 -5.64
CA VAL A 56 32.25 15.91 -4.94
C VAL A 56 31.23 16.41 -3.94
N PHE A 57 29.98 15.98 -4.10
CA PHE A 57 28.89 16.37 -3.20
C PHE A 57 28.75 15.36 -2.07
N THR A 58 28.39 15.81 -0.87
CA THR A 58 27.89 14.90 0.17
C THR A 58 26.46 14.47 -0.14
N LYS A 59 26.00 13.37 0.48
CA LYS A 59 24.60 12.93 0.37
C LYS A 59 23.62 13.99 0.86
N ASP A 60 24.02 14.79 1.86
CA ASP A 60 23.20 15.89 2.39
C ASP A 60 23.08 17.05 1.41
N GLU A 61 24.18 17.40 0.73
CA GLU A 61 24.12 18.42 -0.32
C GLU A 61 23.30 17.95 -1.52
N GLN A 62 23.34 16.66 -1.86
CA GLN A 62 22.46 16.08 -2.88
C GLN A 62 20.99 16.14 -2.45
N ALA A 63 20.67 15.77 -1.21
CA ALA A 63 19.32 15.86 -0.66
C ALA A 63 18.80 17.31 -0.62
N ALA A 64 19.66 18.29 -0.28
CA ALA A 64 19.29 19.71 -0.32
C ALA A 64 18.94 20.19 -1.73
N ARG A 65 19.60 19.66 -2.77
CA ARG A 65 19.23 19.94 -4.17
C ARG A 65 17.88 19.33 -4.55
N ILE A 66 17.57 18.13 -4.06
CA ILE A 66 16.26 17.48 -4.26
C ILE A 66 15.19 18.32 -3.56
N ARG A 67 15.41 18.75 -2.32
CA ARG A 67 14.50 19.63 -1.57
C ARG A 67 14.15 20.89 -2.34
N ARG A 68 15.16 21.63 -2.81
CA ARG A 68 14.93 22.87 -3.57
C ARG A 68 14.11 22.64 -4.83
N GLN A 69 14.36 21.54 -5.55
CA GLN A 69 13.58 21.21 -6.76
C GLN A 69 12.16 20.76 -6.40
N PHE A 70 11.99 19.96 -5.35
CA PHE A 70 10.69 19.53 -4.83
C PHE A 70 9.82 20.74 -4.45
N GLU A 71 10.38 21.73 -3.76
CA GLU A 71 9.68 22.97 -3.37
C GLU A 71 9.27 23.82 -4.58
N LEU A 72 10.01 23.75 -5.68
CA LEU A 72 9.71 24.48 -6.93
C LEU A 72 8.61 23.79 -7.77
N MET A 73 8.31 22.52 -7.53
CA MET A 73 7.27 21.82 -8.28
C MET A 73 5.88 22.39 -7.92
N PRO A 74 5.10 22.86 -8.90
CA PRO A 74 3.92 23.67 -8.62
C PRO A 74 2.70 22.85 -8.19
N THR A 75 2.68 21.54 -8.47
CA THR A 75 1.56 20.66 -8.11
C THR A 75 2.04 19.40 -7.39
N PRO A 76 1.19 18.78 -6.54
CA PRO A 76 1.51 17.48 -5.93
C PRO A 76 1.86 16.41 -6.95
N LEU A 77 1.14 16.32 -8.07
CA LEU A 77 1.45 15.36 -9.15
C LEU A 77 2.85 15.57 -9.74
N LEU A 78 3.26 16.82 -9.98
CA LEU A 78 4.61 17.11 -10.48
C LEU A 78 5.68 16.82 -9.43
N LYS A 79 5.39 17.04 -8.14
CA LYS A 79 6.25 16.58 -7.04
C LYS A 79 6.40 15.05 -7.04
N TYR A 80 5.31 14.31 -7.24
CA TYR A 80 5.32 12.85 -7.33
C TYR A 80 6.18 12.36 -8.50
N ILE A 81 5.94 12.92 -9.70
CA ILE A 81 6.70 12.61 -10.92
C ILE A 81 8.18 12.93 -10.73
N PHE A 82 8.51 14.09 -10.16
CA PHE A 82 9.88 14.48 -9.85
C PHE A 82 10.55 13.46 -8.92
N LEU A 83 9.89 13.11 -7.81
CA LEU A 83 10.43 12.16 -6.83
C LEU A 83 10.60 10.75 -7.40
N ALA A 84 9.66 10.28 -8.23
CA ALA A 84 9.79 9.00 -8.92
C ALA A 84 11.02 8.99 -9.83
N ASN A 85 11.25 10.06 -10.61
CA ASN A 85 12.42 10.20 -11.45
C ASN A 85 13.73 10.29 -10.65
N GLU A 86 13.75 10.99 -9.53
CA GLU A 86 14.94 11.03 -8.66
C GLU A 86 15.26 9.65 -8.07
N ARG A 87 14.24 8.85 -7.73
CA ARG A 87 14.43 7.46 -7.29
C ARG A 87 15.11 6.60 -8.36
N GLU A 88 14.71 6.73 -9.62
CA GLU A 88 15.31 5.96 -10.72
C GLU A 88 16.73 6.40 -11.07
N LYS A 89 17.09 7.67 -10.84
CA LYS A 89 18.45 8.18 -11.10
C LYS A 89 19.43 7.86 -10.00
N ASN A 90 19.01 7.99 -8.74
CA ASN A 90 19.86 7.78 -7.56
C ASN A 90 18.99 7.57 -6.32
N SER A 91 18.74 6.29 -6.02
CA SER A 91 17.93 5.88 -4.87
C SER A 91 18.54 6.33 -3.55
N GLN A 92 19.87 6.45 -3.45
CA GLN A 92 20.53 6.85 -2.20
C GLN A 92 20.25 8.31 -1.84
N SER A 93 20.33 9.24 -2.80
CA SER A 93 19.97 10.65 -2.54
C SER A 93 18.47 10.83 -2.36
N PHE A 94 17.67 10.07 -3.10
CA PHE A 94 16.22 10.03 -2.94
C PHE A 94 15.81 9.64 -1.50
N TRP A 95 16.32 8.51 -1.00
CA TRP A 95 16.05 8.08 0.38
C TRP A 95 16.64 9.05 1.40
N ARG A 96 17.84 9.59 1.14
CA ARG A 96 18.41 10.61 2.04
C ARG A 96 17.51 11.83 2.16
N PHE A 97 16.93 12.30 1.05
CA PHE A 97 15.94 13.38 1.07
C PHE A 97 14.72 13.01 1.91
N LEU A 98 14.09 11.87 1.65
CA LEU A 98 12.89 11.46 2.41
C LEU A 98 13.14 11.33 3.92
N PHE A 99 14.28 10.77 4.32
CA PHE A 99 14.61 10.63 5.75
C PHE A 99 15.05 11.94 6.43
N THR A 100 15.29 13.01 5.68
CA THR A 100 15.74 14.30 6.23
C THR A 100 14.78 15.45 5.95
N HIS A 101 13.65 15.18 5.29
CA HIS A 101 12.58 16.13 5.02
C HIS A 101 11.34 15.79 5.87
N PRO A 102 10.54 16.77 6.30
CA PRO A 102 9.31 16.49 7.04
C PRO A 102 8.40 15.47 6.32
N PRO A 103 8.03 14.35 6.99
CA PRO A 103 7.15 13.35 6.41
C PRO A 103 5.76 13.91 6.10
N GLU A 104 5.28 14.92 6.84
CA GLU A 104 3.98 15.57 6.63
C GLU A 104 3.88 16.25 5.26
N GLU A 105 5.01 16.66 4.68
CA GLU A 105 5.06 17.27 3.34
C GLU A 105 5.26 16.25 2.22
N THR A 106 5.96 15.15 2.51
CA THR A 106 6.32 14.15 1.49
C THR A 106 5.30 13.02 1.41
N MET A 107 4.78 12.52 2.53
CA MET A 107 3.82 11.41 2.55
C MET A 107 2.57 11.67 1.70
N PRO A 108 1.94 12.88 1.73
CA PRO A 108 0.77 13.15 0.88
C PRO A 108 1.09 13.19 -0.62
N VAL A 109 2.36 13.39 -0.97
CA VAL A 109 2.85 13.30 -2.34
C VAL A 109 3.13 11.84 -2.71
N LEU A 110 3.75 11.06 -1.84
CA LEU A 110 4.16 9.68 -2.12
C LEU A 110 3.01 8.67 -2.14
N TYR A 111 1.98 8.90 -1.32
CA TYR A 111 0.81 8.05 -1.20
C TYR A 111 -0.46 8.88 -1.34
N THR A 112 -1.46 8.68 -0.49
CA THR A 112 -2.73 9.39 -0.56
C THR A 112 -2.58 10.88 -0.21
N PRO A 113 -3.23 11.79 -0.95
CA PRO A 113 -4.14 11.54 -2.08
C PRO A 113 -3.45 11.48 -3.45
N THR A 114 -2.20 11.96 -3.58
CA THR A 114 -1.55 12.22 -4.89
C THR A 114 -1.34 10.96 -5.72
N VAL A 115 -1.04 9.82 -5.10
CA VAL A 115 -0.83 8.55 -5.80
C VAL A 115 -2.08 8.11 -6.58
N GLY A 116 -3.28 8.45 -6.10
CA GLY A 116 -4.52 8.15 -6.80
C GLY A 116 -4.61 8.91 -8.12
N GLU A 117 -4.29 10.20 -8.10
CA GLU A 117 -4.21 11.02 -9.31
C GLU A 117 -3.14 10.48 -10.28
N ALA A 118 -1.99 10.06 -9.76
CA ALA A 118 -0.94 9.44 -10.57
C ALA A 118 -1.42 8.14 -11.23
N CYS A 119 -2.19 7.30 -10.52
CA CYS A 119 -2.78 6.07 -11.06
C CYS A 119 -3.84 6.39 -12.14
N GLN A 120 -4.69 7.40 -11.96
CA GLN A 120 -5.64 7.79 -13.01
C GLN A 120 -4.96 8.24 -14.30
N LYS A 121 -3.74 8.79 -14.20
CA LYS A 121 -2.94 9.24 -15.33
C LYS A 121 -1.80 8.28 -15.66
N TRP A 122 -1.84 7.04 -15.20
CA TRP A 122 -0.73 6.09 -15.34
C TRP A 122 -0.42 5.76 -16.81
N ALA A 123 -1.45 5.70 -17.66
CA ALA A 123 -1.31 5.50 -19.10
C ALA A 123 -0.44 6.56 -19.77
N THR A 124 -0.51 7.82 -19.32
CA THR A 124 0.28 8.94 -19.89
C THR A 124 1.55 9.25 -19.10
N HIS A 125 1.60 8.85 -17.84
CA HIS A 125 2.65 9.24 -16.89
C HIS A 125 3.22 8.03 -16.15
N ARG A 126 3.50 6.92 -16.85
CA ARG A 126 4.23 5.80 -16.25
C ARG A 126 5.64 6.23 -15.84
N GLN A 127 5.87 6.36 -14.53
CA GLN A 127 7.12 6.91 -13.98
C GLN A 127 8.16 5.86 -13.58
N SER A 128 7.77 4.60 -13.42
CA SER A 128 8.67 3.58 -12.88
C SER A 128 8.48 2.23 -13.55
N TYR A 129 9.60 1.53 -13.71
CA TYR A 129 9.65 0.11 -14.06
C TYR A 129 9.77 -0.78 -12.81
N ARG A 130 9.68 -0.20 -11.60
CA ARG A 130 9.77 -0.96 -10.36
C ARG A 130 8.41 -1.55 -10.01
N GLY A 131 8.34 -2.86 -10.16
CA GLY A 131 7.17 -3.68 -9.90
C GLY A 131 6.94 -4.65 -11.04
N ILE A 132 6.01 -5.56 -10.84
CA ILE A 132 5.64 -6.58 -11.83
C ILE A 132 4.15 -6.53 -12.11
N TYR A 133 3.79 -6.89 -13.33
CA TYR A 133 2.42 -7.11 -13.77
C TYR A 133 2.27 -8.60 -14.05
N ILE A 134 1.19 -9.19 -13.57
CA ILE A 134 0.87 -10.59 -13.80
C ILE A 134 -0.60 -10.65 -14.20
N THR A 135 -0.90 -11.28 -15.33
CA THR A 135 -2.25 -11.45 -15.86
C THR A 135 -2.70 -12.90 -15.73
N PRO A 136 -4.00 -13.19 -15.78
CA PRO A 136 -4.52 -14.55 -15.89
C PRO A 136 -4.00 -15.36 -17.09
N GLU A 137 -3.47 -14.72 -18.15
CA GLU A 137 -2.81 -15.42 -19.27
C GLU A 137 -1.45 -16.02 -18.87
N ASP A 138 -0.89 -15.58 -17.75
CA ASP A 138 0.40 -16.03 -17.21
C ASP A 138 0.28 -17.26 -16.30
N SER A 139 -0.93 -17.83 -16.15
CA SER A 139 -1.13 -19.06 -15.39
C SER A 139 -0.21 -20.19 -15.86
N GLY A 140 0.42 -20.86 -14.90
CA GLY A 140 1.49 -21.83 -15.07
C GLY A 140 2.89 -21.24 -15.21
N LYS A 141 3.04 -19.91 -15.28
CA LYS A 141 4.32 -19.23 -15.51
C LYS A 141 4.65 -18.15 -14.48
N ILE A 142 3.80 -17.97 -13.46
CA ILE A 142 3.98 -16.91 -12.45
C ILE A 142 5.36 -16.99 -11.79
N LYS A 143 5.84 -18.20 -11.48
CA LYS A 143 7.17 -18.44 -10.91
C LYS A 143 8.29 -17.84 -11.77
N ASP A 144 8.25 -18.07 -13.09
CA ASP A 144 9.26 -17.56 -14.02
C ASP A 144 9.22 -16.03 -14.07
N ILE A 145 8.02 -15.43 -14.00
CA ILE A 145 7.85 -13.98 -13.93
C ILE A 145 8.46 -13.41 -12.65
N LEU A 146 8.27 -14.06 -11.50
CA LEU A 146 8.90 -13.64 -10.24
C LEU A 146 10.44 -13.70 -10.31
N HIS A 147 11.00 -14.71 -10.99
CA HIS A 147 12.45 -14.81 -11.20
C HIS A 147 13.03 -13.72 -12.12
N ASN A 148 12.22 -13.09 -12.98
CA ASN A 148 12.66 -11.96 -13.79
C ASN A 148 12.93 -10.69 -12.95
N TYR A 149 12.39 -10.61 -11.72
CA TYR A 149 12.64 -9.45 -10.87
C TYR A 149 14.11 -9.40 -10.45
N PRO A 150 14.83 -8.26 -10.59
CA PRO A 150 16.28 -8.21 -10.43
C PRO A 150 16.76 -8.50 -8.99
N ARG A 151 15.85 -8.53 -8.01
CA ARG A 151 16.13 -8.80 -6.60
C ARG A 151 15.42 -10.08 -6.20
N GLN A 152 16.15 -10.99 -5.54
CA GLN A 152 15.62 -12.31 -5.18
C GLN A 152 15.45 -12.50 -3.66
N ASP A 153 16.04 -11.64 -2.82
CA ASP A 153 15.77 -11.61 -1.35
C ASP A 153 14.55 -10.73 -1.04
N ILE A 154 13.39 -11.11 -1.57
CA ILE A 154 12.12 -10.41 -1.33
C ILE A 154 11.48 -10.95 -0.05
N ARG A 155 11.00 -10.04 0.79
CA ARG A 155 10.38 -10.38 2.09
C ARG A 155 9.04 -9.69 2.32
N CYS A 156 8.73 -8.64 1.56
CA CYS A 156 7.49 -7.89 1.67
C CYS A 156 6.96 -7.54 0.29
N ILE A 157 5.77 -8.05 -0.01
CA ILE A 157 5.01 -7.76 -1.23
C ILE A 157 3.78 -6.97 -0.83
N VAL A 158 3.52 -5.88 -1.55
CA VAL A 158 2.18 -5.28 -1.59
C VAL A 158 1.61 -5.61 -2.96
N VAL A 159 0.43 -6.20 -2.98
CA VAL A 159 -0.26 -6.63 -4.19
C VAL A 159 -1.63 -5.97 -4.27
N THR A 160 -2.00 -5.55 -5.47
CA THR A 160 -3.33 -5.03 -5.78
C THR A 160 -3.83 -5.61 -7.10
N ASP A 161 -5.14 -5.78 -7.25
CA ASP A 161 -5.78 -5.92 -8.57
C ASP A 161 -6.44 -4.61 -9.05
N ALA A 162 -6.30 -3.56 -8.24
CA ALA A 162 -6.85 -2.23 -8.43
C ALA A 162 -8.34 -2.19 -8.76
N GLY A 163 -9.11 -3.17 -8.27
CA GLY A 163 -10.57 -3.19 -8.44
C GLY A 163 -11.28 -2.10 -7.65
N ARG A 164 -10.65 -1.57 -6.59
CA ARG A 164 -11.23 -0.52 -5.76
C ARG A 164 -10.16 0.41 -5.17
N ILE A 165 -9.44 1.13 -6.02
CA ILE A 165 -8.57 2.22 -5.58
C ILE A 165 -9.38 3.24 -4.79
N LEU A 166 -8.91 3.59 -3.58
CA LEU A 166 -9.66 4.39 -2.62
C LEU A 166 -10.25 5.69 -3.24
N GLY A 167 -11.59 5.75 -3.29
CA GLY A 167 -12.34 6.90 -3.83
C GLY A 167 -12.36 7.02 -5.35
N LEU A 168 -11.62 6.17 -6.08
CA LEU A 168 -11.47 6.24 -7.54
C LEU A 168 -12.06 5.02 -8.27
N GLY A 169 -12.25 3.91 -7.56
CA GLY A 169 -12.84 2.67 -8.08
C GLY A 169 -11.84 1.84 -8.88
N ASP A 170 -12.34 1.10 -9.85
CA ASP A 170 -11.53 0.26 -10.73
C ASP A 170 -10.59 1.12 -11.59
N LEU A 171 -9.28 0.84 -11.55
CA LEU A 171 -8.28 1.47 -12.44
C LEU A 171 -7.50 0.45 -13.30
N GLY A 172 -7.89 -0.83 -13.27
CA GLY A 172 -7.21 -1.91 -13.99
C GLY A 172 -5.70 -1.94 -13.70
N ALA A 173 -4.88 -2.16 -14.73
CA ALA A 173 -3.42 -2.17 -14.58
C ALA A 173 -2.81 -0.85 -14.09
N SER A 174 -3.55 0.26 -14.12
CA SER A 174 -3.01 1.57 -13.75
C SER A 174 -2.80 1.73 -12.23
N GLY A 175 -3.18 0.75 -11.43
CA GLY A 175 -3.07 0.79 -9.97
C GLY A 175 -1.70 0.47 -9.39
N LEU A 176 -0.68 0.09 -10.17
CA LEU A 176 0.64 -0.30 -9.64
C LEU A 176 1.27 0.80 -8.75
N GLY A 177 0.94 2.07 -9.00
CA GLY A 177 1.37 3.20 -8.17
C GLY A 177 1.02 3.03 -6.69
N ILE A 178 -0.07 2.34 -6.36
CA ILE A 178 -0.51 2.06 -4.99
C ILE A 178 0.49 1.15 -4.25
N PRO A 179 0.78 -0.10 -4.68
CA PRO A 179 1.85 -0.90 -4.09
C PRO A 179 3.19 -0.18 -4.00
N VAL A 180 3.56 0.58 -5.04
CA VAL A 180 4.81 1.34 -5.07
C VAL A 180 4.85 2.35 -3.94
N GLY A 181 3.81 3.17 -3.78
CA GLY A 181 3.71 4.18 -2.73
C GLY A 181 3.61 3.55 -1.34
N LYS A 182 2.83 2.47 -1.18
CA LYS A 182 2.70 1.75 0.10
C LYS A 182 4.06 1.24 0.57
N LEU A 183 4.81 0.56 -0.29
CA LEU A 183 6.14 0.05 0.03
C LEU A 183 7.15 1.16 0.32
N MET A 184 6.96 2.36 -0.23
CA MET A 184 7.77 3.51 0.15
C MET A 184 7.49 3.98 1.57
N LEU A 185 6.24 3.91 2.03
CA LEU A 185 5.88 4.19 3.43
C LEU A 185 6.40 3.10 4.38
N TYR A 186 6.40 1.84 3.96
CA TYR A 186 7.04 0.75 4.69
C TYR A 186 8.51 1.04 4.98
N THR A 187 9.23 1.59 4.01
CA THR A 187 10.63 2.00 4.21
C THR A 187 10.75 3.29 5.02
N LEU A 188 9.96 4.31 4.70
CA LEU A 188 10.07 5.63 5.34
C LEU A 188 9.70 5.59 6.83
N ILE A 189 8.63 4.88 7.17
CA ILE A 189 8.04 4.85 8.51
C ILE A 189 8.43 3.55 9.23
N GLY A 190 8.23 2.41 8.56
CA GLY A 190 8.49 1.08 9.13
C GLY A 190 9.95 0.63 9.06
N GLN A 191 10.83 1.41 8.42
CA GLN A 191 12.24 1.08 8.20
C GLN A 191 12.48 -0.28 7.53
N VAL A 192 11.51 -0.77 6.75
CA VAL A 192 11.68 -1.97 5.94
C VAL A 192 12.67 -1.69 4.81
N ASN A 193 13.61 -2.61 4.62
CA ASN A 193 14.63 -2.49 3.59
C ASN A 193 13.96 -2.45 2.18
N PRO A 194 14.11 -1.36 1.40
CA PRO A 194 13.50 -1.21 0.09
C PRO A 194 14.06 -2.19 -0.96
N ASP A 195 15.21 -2.83 -0.70
CA ASP A 195 15.75 -3.90 -1.55
C ASP A 195 15.04 -5.24 -1.34
N GLN A 196 14.27 -5.38 -0.26
CA GLN A 196 13.52 -6.59 0.08
C GLN A 196 12.02 -6.44 -0.20
N THR A 197 11.63 -5.41 -0.96
CA THR A 197 10.23 -5.13 -1.28
C THR A 197 9.93 -5.33 -2.77
N LEU A 198 8.72 -5.77 -3.07
CA LEU A 198 8.24 -6.00 -4.43
C LEU A 198 6.79 -5.52 -4.59
N PRO A 199 6.53 -4.46 -5.36
CA PRO A 199 5.18 -4.06 -5.73
C PRO A 199 4.63 -4.94 -6.86
N VAL A 200 3.41 -5.43 -6.71
CA VAL A 200 2.75 -6.34 -7.67
C VAL A 200 1.39 -5.80 -8.09
N GLN A 201 1.13 -5.79 -9.39
CA GLN A 201 -0.19 -5.59 -9.98
C GLN A 201 -0.69 -6.92 -10.57
N LEU A 202 -1.77 -7.46 -10.03
CA LEU A 202 -2.53 -8.54 -10.66
C LEU A 202 -3.52 -7.90 -11.62
N ASP A 203 -3.21 -7.91 -12.91
CA ASP A 203 -4.07 -7.30 -13.92
C ASP A 203 -5.19 -8.27 -14.32
N MET A 204 -6.26 -8.23 -13.54
CA MET A 204 -7.44 -9.09 -13.71
C MET A 204 -8.40 -8.58 -14.79
N GLY A 205 -8.00 -7.58 -15.59
CA GLY A 205 -8.89 -6.82 -16.45
C GLY A 205 -9.57 -5.65 -15.72
N THR A 206 -10.45 -4.94 -16.42
CA THR A 206 -11.20 -3.80 -15.88
C THR A 206 -12.57 -3.70 -16.55
N ASP A 207 -13.59 -3.29 -15.80
CA ASP A 207 -14.94 -3.08 -16.36
C ASP A 207 -15.19 -1.64 -16.83
N ARG A 208 -14.22 -0.75 -16.65
CA ARG A 208 -14.35 0.66 -17.04
C ARG A 208 -14.14 0.80 -18.53
N LYS A 209 -15.26 0.99 -19.24
CA LYS A 209 -15.30 1.16 -20.70
C LYS A 209 -14.41 2.32 -21.15
N GLU A 210 -14.33 3.39 -20.36
CA GLU A 210 -13.47 4.53 -20.63
C GLU A 210 -11.98 4.16 -20.62
N ILE A 211 -11.54 3.30 -19.69
CA ILE A 211 -10.16 2.80 -19.62
C ILE A 211 -9.90 1.83 -20.78
N LEU A 212 -10.84 0.90 -21.04
CA LEU A 212 -10.73 -0.05 -22.15
C LEU A 212 -10.76 0.63 -23.54
N ALA A 213 -11.36 1.81 -23.66
CA ALA A 213 -11.41 2.58 -24.90
C ALA A 213 -10.18 3.47 -25.11
N ASP A 214 -9.45 3.80 -24.05
CA ASP A 214 -8.24 4.62 -24.16
C ASP A 214 -7.15 3.83 -24.93
N PRO A 215 -6.67 4.33 -26.09
CA PRO A 215 -5.61 3.67 -26.85
C PRO A 215 -4.27 3.61 -26.11
N LEU A 216 -4.06 4.46 -25.10
CA LEU A 216 -2.85 4.48 -24.28
C LEU A 216 -2.93 3.54 -23.06
N TYR A 217 -4.09 2.90 -22.82
CA TYR A 217 -4.19 1.93 -21.74
C TYR A 217 -3.25 0.74 -21.98
N HIS A 218 -2.35 0.53 -21.00
CA HIS A 218 -1.30 -0.48 -21.03
C HIS A 218 -1.76 -1.86 -20.53
N GLY A 219 -2.89 -1.93 -19.84
CA GLY A 219 -3.36 -3.15 -19.21
C GLY A 219 -4.08 -4.09 -20.17
N TRP A 220 -4.40 -5.27 -19.66
CA TRP A 220 -5.11 -6.31 -20.35
C TRP A 220 -6.53 -5.84 -20.68
N ARG A 221 -6.85 -5.79 -21.98
CA ARG A 221 -8.15 -5.33 -22.49
C ARG A 221 -9.19 -6.43 -22.38
N HIS A 222 -9.52 -6.77 -21.15
CA HIS A 222 -10.45 -7.84 -20.80
C HIS A 222 -11.40 -7.35 -19.68
N PRO A 223 -12.68 -7.78 -19.67
CA PRO A 223 -13.57 -7.56 -18.52
C PRO A 223 -12.98 -8.14 -17.23
N ARG A 224 -13.30 -7.56 -16.08
CA ARG A 224 -12.66 -7.99 -14.83
C ARG A 224 -13.05 -9.43 -14.44
N ILE A 225 -12.05 -10.29 -14.23
CA ILE A 225 -12.25 -11.64 -13.69
C ILE A 225 -12.60 -11.55 -12.20
N ARG A 226 -13.61 -12.32 -11.75
CA ARG A 226 -14.09 -12.36 -10.36
C ARG A 226 -14.39 -13.79 -9.91
N GLY A 227 -14.74 -13.94 -8.64
CA GLY A 227 -15.23 -15.19 -8.06
C GLY A 227 -14.16 -16.29 -8.04
N PRO A 228 -14.56 -17.57 -8.18
CA PRO A 228 -13.63 -18.70 -8.02
C PRO A 228 -12.42 -18.67 -8.97
N ALA A 229 -12.59 -18.13 -10.19
CA ALA A 229 -11.49 -18.01 -11.14
C ALA A 229 -10.44 -16.99 -10.67
N HIS A 230 -10.87 -15.88 -10.07
CA HIS A 230 -9.98 -14.89 -9.46
C HIS A 230 -9.23 -15.49 -8.27
N THR A 231 -9.96 -16.11 -7.32
CA THR A 231 -9.34 -16.71 -6.14
C THR A 231 -8.31 -17.78 -6.51
N LYS A 232 -8.63 -18.66 -7.47
CA LYS A 232 -7.68 -19.68 -7.96
C LYS A 232 -6.41 -19.08 -8.55
N PHE A 233 -6.52 -17.97 -9.27
CA PHE A 233 -5.36 -17.29 -9.83
C PHE A 233 -4.50 -16.64 -8.72
N VAL A 234 -5.12 -16.04 -7.71
CA VAL A 234 -4.41 -15.51 -6.55
C VAL A 234 -3.75 -16.63 -5.72
N GLU A 235 -4.39 -17.80 -5.60
CA GLU A 235 -3.79 -18.99 -4.98
C GLU A 235 -2.50 -19.41 -5.71
N GLU A 236 -2.52 -19.45 -7.03
CA GLU A 236 -1.34 -19.75 -7.85
C GLU A 236 -0.23 -18.71 -7.60
N PHE A 237 -0.58 -17.43 -7.56
CA PHE A 237 0.36 -16.35 -7.26
C PHE A 237 0.99 -16.49 -5.87
N VAL A 238 0.18 -16.71 -4.83
CA VAL A 238 0.68 -16.88 -3.45
C VAL A 238 1.56 -18.12 -3.33
N ALA A 239 1.20 -19.22 -4.01
CA ALA A 239 2.02 -20.43 -4.06
C ALA A 239 3.38 -20.15 -4.72
N ALA A 240 3.40 -19.44 -5.85
CA ALA A 240 4.63 -19.04 -6.52
C ALA A 240 5.50 -18.12 -5.65
N VAL A 241 4.90 -17.16 -4.93
CA VAL A 241 5.61 -16.30 -3.97
C VAL A 241 6.30 -17.11 -2.88
N LYS A 242 5.61 -18.09 -2.28
CA LYS A 242 6.18 -18.95 -1.26
C LYS A 242 7.34 -19.79 -1.78
N GLU A 243 7.21 -20.30 -3.00
CA GLU A 243 8.26 -21.12 -3.61
C GLU A 243 9.51 -20.29 -3.97
N VAL A 244 9.33 -19.08 -4.51
CA VAL A 244 10.44 -18.24 -4.98
C VAL A 244 11.10 -17.46 -3.84
N PHE A 245 10.30 -16.89 -2.94
CA PHE A 245 10.77 -15.95 -1.90
C PHE A 245 10.68 -16.52 -0.48
N GLY A 246 10.09 -17.70 -0.31
CA GLY A 246 9.98 -18.41 0.97
C GLY A 246 8.66 -18.18 1.71
N GLU A 247 8.33 -19.12 2.59
CA GLU A 247 7.06 -19.16 3.36
C GLU A 247 6.83 -17.93 4.27
N THR A 248 7.90 -17.23 4.66
CA THR A 248 7.84 -16.06 5.54
C THR A 248 7.67 -14.75 4.79
N CYS A 249 7.73 -14.75 3.45
CA CYS A 249 7.49 -13.55 2.65
C CYS A 249 6.08 -13.04 2.92
N LEU A 250 5.99 -11.78 3.38
CA LEU A 250 4.73 -11.10 3.63
C LEU A 250 4.04 -10.76 2.31
N VAL A 251 2.75 -11.07 2.20
CA VAL A 251 1.87 -10.64 1.11
C VAL A 251 0.77 -9.77 1.69
N GLN A 252 0.87 -8.45 1.50
CA GLN A 252 -0.20 -7.52 1.84
C GLN A 252 -1.13 -7.30 0.64
N PHE A 253 -2.43 -7.50 0.84
CA PHE A 253 -3.46 -7.15 -0.12
C PHE A 253 -3.91 -5.70 0.07
N GLU A 254 -4.04 -4.96 -1.03
CA GLU A 254 -4.44 -3.53 -1.03
C GLU A 254 -5.42 -3.25 -2.18
N ASP A 255 -6.45 -2.43 -1.92
CA ASP A 255 -7.36 -1.85 -2.92
C ASP A 255 -8.10 -2.87 -3.81
N PHE A 256 -8.43 -4.03 -3.25
CA PHE A 256 -9.33 -5.01 -3.87
C PHE A 256 -10.81 -4.60 -3.71
N GLU A 257 -11.66 -5.05 -4.63
CA GLU A 257 -13.11 -4.97 -4.45
C GLU A 257 -13.55 -5.59 -3.12
N MET A 258 -14.58 -5.03 -2.50
CA MET A 258 -14.94 -5.34 -1.11
C MET A 258 -15.17 -6.84 -0.85
N GLU A 259 -15.94 -7.50 -1.70
CA GLU A 259 -16.25 -8.93 -1.57
C GLU A 259 -15.01 -9.80 -1.80
N THR A 260 -14.21 -9.44 -2.81
CA THR A 260 -12.92 -10.07 -3.11
C THR A 260 -11.94 -9.93 -1.95
N ALA A 261 -11.81 -8.74 -1.35
CA ALA A 261 -10.90 -8.49 -0.24
C ALA A 261 -11.20 -9.40 0.96
N PHE A 262 -12.47 -9.55 1.34
CA PHE A 262 -12.85 -10.47 2.42
C PHE A 262 -12.63 -11.93 2.04
N THR A 263 -13.01 -12.32 0.82
CA THR A 263 -12.84 -13.70 0.33
C THR A 263 -11.36 -14.10 0.35
N LEU A 264 -10.46 -13.23 -0.14
CA LEU A 264 -9.03 -13.47 -0.09
C LEU A 264 -8.52 -13.50 1.34
N LEU A 265 -8.92 -12.55 2.19
CA LEU A 265 -8.45 -12.52 3.58
C LEU A 265 -8.84 -13.79 4.34
N ASP A 266 -10.11 -14.20 4.26
CA ASP A 266 -10.59 -15.42 4.91
C ASP A 266 -9.95 -16.68 4.33
N HIS A 267 -9.65 -16.67 3.03
CA HIS A 267 -8.94 -17.76 2.39
C HIS A 267 -7.46 -17.84 2.82
N PHE A 268 -6.74 -16.73 2.91
CA PHE A 268 -5.28 -16.76 3.04
C PHE A 268 -4.73 -16.56 4.45
N ARG A 269 -5.46 -15.90 5.36
CA ARG A 269 -4.90 -15.46 6.67
C ARG A 269 -4.35 -16.56 7.58
N TRP A 270 -4.78 -17.80 7.37
CA TRP A 270 -4.28 -18.97 8.12
C TRP A 270 -3.39 -19.89 7.28
N ARG A 271 -3.14 -19.53 6.02
CA ARG A 271 -2.41 -20.34 5.03
C ARG A 271 -1.11 -19.69 4.58
N CYS A 272 -0.96 -18.37 4.71
CA CYS A 272 0.28 -17.67 4.42
C CYS A 272 0.48 -16.45 5.33
N ASN A 273 1.68 -15.86 5.29
CA ASN A 273 1.97 -14.60 5.96
C ASN A 273 1.32 -13.46 5.16
N CYS A 274 0.06 -13.16 5.42
CA CYS A 274 -0.67 -12.11 4.73
C CYS A 274 -1.59 -11.32 5.66
N PHE A 275 -1.93 -10.11 5.23
CA PHE A 275 -3.00 -9.31 5.81
C PHE A 275 -3.55 -8.36 4.75
N ASN A 276 -4.68 -7.71 5.03
CA ASN A 276 -5.24 -6.67 4.17
C ASN A 276 -5.31 -5.33 4.94
N ASP A 277 -4.66 -4.28 4.44
CA ASP A 277 -4.59 -3.00 5.18
C ASP A 277 -5.91 -2.23 5.18
N ASP A 278 -6.71 -2.34 4.11
CA ASP A 278 -8.05 -1.73 4.03
C ASP A 278 -9.01 -2.28 5.09
N ILE A 279 -8.83 -3.55 5.48
CA ILE A 279 -9.64 -4.23 6.50
C ILE A 279 -8.94 -4.13 7.86
N GLU A 280 -7.77 -4.73 8.01
CA GLU A 280 -7.10 -4.95 9.29
C GLU A 280 -6.26 -3.74 9.72
N GLY A 281 -5.59 -3.07 8.79
CA GLY A 281 -4.82 -1.85 9.09
C GLY A 281 -5.73 -0.68 9.49
N THR A 282 -6.81 -0.48 8.74
CA THR A 282 -7.84 0.53 9.06
C THR A 282 -8.54 0.20 10.38
N ALA A 283 -8.81 -1.08 10.66
CA ALA A 283 -9.31 -1.51 11.96
C ALA A 283 -8.34 -1.16 13.09
N ALA A 284 -7.06 -1.48 12.93
CA ALA A 284 -6.04 -1.27 13.95
C ALA A 284 -5.90 0.20 14.35
N VAL A 285 -5.82 1.12 13.37
CA VAL A 285 -5.69 2.57 13.68
C VAL A 285 -6.95 3.14 14.34
N ALA A 286 -8.15 2.72 13.89
CA ALA A 286 -9.41 3.17 14.49
C ALA A 286 -9.58 2.63 15.92
N ALA A 287 -9.28 1.35 16.13
CA ALA A 287 -9.41 0.71 17.42
C ALA A 287 -8.36 1.24 18.42
N ALA A 288 -7.13 1.51 17.97
CA ALA A 288 -6.13 2.21 18.77
C ALA A 288 -6.62 3.59 19.20
N THR A 289 -7.22 4.36 18.30
CA THR A 289 -7.81 5.67 18.60
C THR A 289 -8.88 5.58 19.69
N LEU A 290 -9.80 4.61 19.58
CA LEU A 290 -10.86 4.42 20.58
C LEU A 290 -10.30 3.93 21.92
N ALA A 291 -9.32 3.04 21.91
CA ALA A 291 -8.65 2.61 23.14
C ALA A 291 -7.96 3.78 23.85
N SER A 292 -7.27 4.65 23.11
CA SER A 292 -6.68 5.87 23.67
C SER A 292 -7.76 6.81 24.25
N ALA A 293 -8.89 6.97 23.56
CA ALA A 293 -9.98 7.81 24.03
C ALA A 293 -10.55 7.34 25.38
N THR A 294 -10.55 6.03 25.68
CA THR A 294 -11.03 5.51 26.99
C THR A 294 -10.22 5.99 28.21
N HIS A 295 -9.06 6.61 28.00
CA HIS A 295 -8.28 7.23 29.07
C HIS A 295 -8.64 8.69 29.34
N MET A 296 -9.51 9.29 28.50
CA MET A 296 -9.98 10.66 28.68
C MET A 296 -11.09 10.72 29.72
N GLU A 297 -11.13 11.79 30.51
CA GLU A 297 -12.18 12.01 31.51
C GLU A 297 -13.56 12.03 30.85
N GLY A 298 -14.52 11.31 31.46
CA GLY A 298 -15.90 11.22 30.97
C GLY A 298 -16.11 10.27 29.79
N VAL A 299 -15.06 9.68 29.20
CA VAL A 299 -15.20 8.67 28.14
C VAL A 299 -15.33 7.28 28.77
N PRO A 300 -16.43 6.55 28.54
CA PRO A 300 -16.62 5.23 29.13
C PRO A 300 -15.69 4.19 28.50
N ASP A 301 -15.44 3.10 29.23
CA ASP A 301 -14.72 1.94 28.68
C ASP A 301 -15.45 1.35 27.45
N LEU A 302 -14.70 0.73 26.54
CA LEU A 302 -15.22 0.15 25.29
C LEU A 302 -16.44 -0.76 25.51
N LYS A 303 -16.47 -1.56 26.58
CA LYS A 303 -17.59 -2.47 26.86
C LYS A 303 -18.91 -1.76 27.17
N ASN A 304 -18.83 -0.48 27.54
CA ASN A 304 -19.96 0.37 27.90
C ASN A 304 -20.30 1.39 26.79
N GLN A 305 -19.61 1.36 25.66
CA GLN A 305 -19.88 2.24 24.53
C GLN A 305 -20.91 1.63 23.59
N LYS A 306 -21.78 2.47 23.02
CA LYS A 306 -22.57 2.17 21.83
C LYS A 306 -22.00 2.96 20.66
N ILE A 307 -21.71 2.30 19.55
CA ILE A 307 -20.97 2.89 18.43
C ILE A 307 -21.80 2.77 17.16
N ILE A 308 -22.02 3.92 16.51
CA ILE A 308 -22.72 4.01 15.23
C ILE A 308 -21.70 4.21 14.11
N PHE A 309 -21.77 3.35 13.10
CA PHE A 309 -20.99 3.46 11.87
C PHE A 309 -21.85 4.05 10.75
N ILE A 310 -21.31 5.07 10.07
CA ILE A 310 -21.83 5.55 8.80
C ILE A 310 -20.98 4.90 7.69
N GLY A 311 -21.52 3.85 7.11
CA GLY A 311 -20.84 2.89 6.24
C GLY A 311 -20.87 1.48 6.85
N ALA A 312 -21.13 0.48 6.00
CA ALA A 312 -21.12 -0.95 6.37
C ALA A 312 -20.25 -1.79 5.43
N GLY A 313 -19.20 -1.17 4.87
CA GLY A 313 -18.26 -1.82 3.95
C GLY A 313 -17.10 -2.53 4.66
N SER A 314 -16.04 -2.85 3.91
CA SER A 314 -14.85 -3.56 4.42
C SER A 314 -14.18 -2.89 5.60
N ALA A 315 -13.85 -1.60 5.48
CA ALA A 315 -13.24 -0.83 6.56
C ALA A 315 -14.12 -0.80 7.82
N ALA A 316 -15.40 -0.40 7.68
CA ALA A 316 -16.32 -0.31 8.82
C ALA A 316 -16.50 -1.65 9.55
N THR A 317 -16.63 -2.73 8.80
CA THR A 317 -16.77 -4.08 9.34
C THR A 317 -15.49 -4.55 10.02
N GLY A 318 -14.32 -4.30 9.41
CA GLY A 318 -13.02 -4.58 10.03
C GLY A 318 -12.85 -3.86 11.38
N ILE A 319 -13.12 -2.55 11.40
CA ILE A 319 -13.06 -1.71 12.61
C ILE A 319 -14.00 -2.28 13.68
N ALA A 320 -15.25 -2.54 13.32
CA ALA A 320 -16.24 -3.04 14.26
C ALA A 320 -15.87 -4.41 14.85
N ASN A 321 -15.30 -5.32 14.03
CA ASN A 321 -14.86 -6.63 14.50
C ASN A 321 -13.74 -6.48 15.53
N LEU A 322 -12.74 -5.62 15.25
CA LEU A 322 -11.63 -5.42 16.17
C LEU A 322 -12.06 -4.72 17.46
N ILE A 323 -13.00 -3.77 17.40
CA ILE A 323 -13.59 -3.16 18.60
C ILE A 323 -14.31 -4.21 19.45
N VAL A 324 -15.09 -5.09 18.83
CA VAL A 324 -15.78 -6.19 19.53
C VAL A 324 -14.76 -7.10 20.23
N ASP A 325 -13.71 -7.53 19.53
CA ASP A 325 -12.68 -8.39 20.10
C ASP A 325 -11.92 -7.69 21.25
N MET A 326 -11.64 -6.39 21.13
CA MET A 326 -11.02 -5.59 22.19
C MET A 326 -11.93 -5.39 23.40
N ALA A 327 -13.23 -5.16 23.20
CA ALA A 327 -14.18 -4.99 24.28
C ALA A 327 -14.37 -6.30 25.06
N VAL A 328 -14.41 -7.43 24.35
CA VAL A 328 -14.47 -8.77 24.96
C VAL A 328 -13.17 -9.10 25.71
N SER A 329 -12.00 -8.78 25.14
CA SER A 329 -10.70 -9.09 25.79
C SER A 329 -10.47 -8.32 27.09
N ARG A 330 -11.08 -7.14 27.25
CA ARG A 330 -11.11 -6.36 28.49
C ARG A 330 -12.00 -6.97 29.58
N GLY A 331 -12.83 -7.95 29.23
CA GLY A 331 -13.66 -8.72 30.15
C GLY A 331 -14.93 -8.00 30.62
N GLY A 332 -15.90 -8.82 31.05
CA GLY A 332 -17.18 -8.36 31.59
C GLY A 332 -18.33 -8.26 30.57
N ILE A 333 -18.08 -8.58 29.30
CA ILE A 333 -19.13 -8.75 28.28
C ILE A 333 -18.83 -9.94 27.37
N THR A 334 -19.87 -10.59 26.82
CA THR A 334 -19.73 -11.62 25.78
C THR A 334 -19.64 -10.99 24.39
N LYS A 335 -19.27 -11.79 23.38
CA LYS A 335 -19.21 -11.33 21.98
C LYS A 335 -20.58 -10.90 21.47
N GLU A 336 -21.64 -11.60 21.86
CA GLU A 336 -23.02 -11.28 21.48
C GLU A 336 -23.49 -9.96 22.12
N GLN A 337 -23.05 -9.68 23.34
CA GLN A 337 -23.31 -8.39 23.99
C GLN A 337 -22.54 -7.26 23.31
N ALA A 338 -21.27 -7.48 22.98
CA ALA A 338 -20.44 -6.52 22.25
C ALA A 338 -21.02 -6.21 20.86
N TYR A 339 -21.50 -7.21 20.12
CA TYR A 339 -22.12 -7.01 18.81
C TYR A 339 -23.35 -6.09 18.89
N LYS A 340 -24.21 -6.24 19.90
CA LYS A 340 -25.41 -5.40 20.09
C LYS A 340 -25.10 -3.92 20.34
N ASN A 341 -23.87 -3.61 20.77
CA ASN A 341 -23.43 -2.24 20.96
C ASN A 341 -22.98 -1.55 19.66
N ILE A 342 -22.88 -2.30 18.56
CA ILE A 342 -22.48 -1.79 17.25
C ILE A 342 -23.71 -1.67 16.36
N ILE A 343 -23.96 -0.47 15.84
CA ILE A 343 -25.01 -0.19 14.87
C ILE A 343 -24.35 0.34 13.60
N MET A 344 -24.77 -0.15 12.43
CA MET A 344 -24.23 0.27 11.15
C MET A 344 -25.32 0.81 10.23
N PHE A 345 -24.97 1.79 9.40
CA PHE A 345 -25.79 2.30 8.33
C PHE A 345 -25.06 2.17 7.00
N ASP A 346 -25.71 1.69 5.95
CA ASP A 346 -25.24 1.79 4.58
C ASP A 346 -26.06 2.82 3.79
N HIS A 347 -25.81 2.92 2.48
CA HIS A 347 -26.54 3.83 1.59
C HIS A 347 -28.05 3.52 1.49
N LYS A 348 -28.51 2.36 1.98
CA LYS A 348 -29.92 1.95 2.02
C LYS A 348 -30.50 2.01 3.44
N GLY A 349 -29.76 2.52 4.42
CA GLY A 349 -30.21 2.71 5.80
C GLY A 349 -29.55 1.77 6.80
N MET A 350 -30.20 1.58 7.96
CA MET A 350 -29.67 0.74 9.04
C MET A 350 -29.49 -0.71 8.59
N VAL A 351 -28.40 -1.33 9.03
CA VAL A 351 -28.17 -2.78 8.95
C VAL A 351 -29.02 -3.47 10.02
N HIS A 352 -29.94 -4.35 9.62
CA HIS A 352 -30.83 -5.07 10.54
C HIS A 352 -31.23 -6.44 9.97
N ALA A 353 -31.77 -7.32 10.83
CA ALA A 353 -32.13 -8.71 10.50
C ALA A 353 -33.15 -8.88 9.34
N GLY A 354 -33.89 -7.83 9.00
CA GLY A 354 -34.91 -7.85 7.94
C GLY A 354 -34.37 -7.55 6.54
N ARG A 355 -33.13 -7.07 6.41
CA ARG A 355 -32.48 -6.81 5.12
C ARG A 355 -32.01 -8.13 4.49
N LYS A 356 -32.17 -8.26 3.17
CA LYS A 356 -31.78 -9.46 2.40
C LYS A 356 -30.64 -9.21 1.40
N ASP A 357 -30.18 -7.98 1.31
CA ASP A 357 -29.22 -7.48 0.33
C ASP A 357 -27.86 -7.14 0.96
N LEU A 358 -27.61 -7.66 2.18
CA LEU A 358 -26.37 -7.49 2.92
C LEU A 358 -25.39 -8.63 2.62
N TYR A 359 -24.10 -8.36 2.80
CA TYR A 359 -23.06 -9.36 2.62
C TYR A 359 -22.90 -10.25 3.85
N ASP A 360 -22.26 -11.40 3.66
CA ASP A 360 -22.03 -12.39 4.72
C ASP A 360 -21.25 -11.81 5.90
N PHE A 361 -20.29 -10.92 5.65
CA PHE A 361 -19.53 -10.24 6.71
C PHE A 361 -20.36 -9.26 7.54
N ASN A 362 -21.55 -8.85 7.09
CA ASN A 362 -22.45 -7.98 7.86
C ASN A 362 -23.34 -8.77 8.83
N LYS A 363 -23.46 -10.10 8.68
CA LYS A 363 -24.36 -10.95 9.49
C LYS A 363 -24.24 -10.74 11.01
N PRO A 364 -23.04 -10.57 11.60
CA PRO A 364 -22.93 -10.33 13.05
C PRO A 364 -23.60 -9.04 13.55
N TYR A 365 -23.86 -8.08 12.66
CA TYR A 365 -24.45 -6.77 12.97
C TYR A 365 -25.92 -6.66 12.56
N MET A 366 -26.50 -7.75 12.03
CA MET A 366 -27.91 -7.81 11.63
C MET A 366 -28.81 -8.02 12.85
N HIS A 367 -28.92 -6.99 13.69
CA HIS A 367 -29.68 -7.08 14.94
C HIS A 367 -31.19 -7.17 14.71
N ASN A 368 -31.86 -7.92 15.61
CA ASN A 368 -33.32 -7.87 15.75
C ASN A 368 -33.67 -6.82 16.81
N MET A 369 -33.69 -5.56 16.40
CA MET A 369 -33.97 -4.40 17.25
C MET A 369 -34.81 -3.37 16.51
N GLU A 370 -35.21 -2.31 17.21
CA GLU A 370 -35.87 -1.17 16.58
C GLU A 370 -35.02 -0.62 15.44
N VAL A 371 -35.63 -0.46 14.26
CA VAL A 371 -34.96 0.06 13.08
C VAL A 371 -35.05 1.59 13.12
N TYR A 372 -33.89 2.24 13.16
CA TYR A 372 -33.81 3.69 13.09
C TYR A 372 -33.87 4.14 11.62
N GLY A 373 -34.75 5.09 11.30
CA GLY A 373 -34.94 5.61 9.95
C GLY A 373 -33.80 6.53 9.48
N SER A 374 -32.94 6.99 10.39
CA SER A 374 -31.75 7.77 10.05
C SER A 374 -30.65 7.63 11.10
N VAL A 375 -29.42 8.00 10.73
CA VAL A 375 -28.29 8.11 11.67
C VAL A 375 -28.63 9.06 12.82
N LEU A 376 -29.27 10.19 12.52
CA LEU A 376 -29.66 11.17 13.54
C LEU A 376 -30.68 10.60 14.54
N GLU A 377 -31.61 9.78 14.06
CA GLU A 377 -32.55 9.08 14.95
C GLU A 377 -31.81 8.08 15.84
N GLY A 378 -30.89 7.29 15.27
CA GLY A 378 -30.07 6.35 16.03
C GLY A 378 -29.15 7.01 17.04
N VAL A 379 -28.67 8.24 16.80
CA VAL A 379 -27.87 9.00 17.77
C VAL A 379 -28.72 9.56 18.92
N LYS A 380 -30.01 9.84 18.68
CA LYS A 380 -30.92 10.40 19.69
C LYS A 380 -31.48 9.33 20.65
N LYS A 381 -31.56 8.09 20.20
CA LYS A 381 -32.07 6.93 20.97
C LYS A 381 -30.92 6.14 21.58
#